data_AF-A0A965HFZ9-F1
#
_entry.id   AF-A0A965HFZ9-F1
#
_cell.length_a   1.000
_cell.length_b   1.000
_cell.length_c   1.000
_cell.angle_alpha   90.00
_cell.angle_beta   90.00
_cell.angle_gamma   90.00
#
_symmetry.space_group_name_H-M   'P 1'
#
loop_
_entity.id
_entity.type
_entity.pdbx_description
1 polymer ?
#
loop_
_entity_poly.entity_id
_entity_poly.type
_entity_poly.pdbx_seq_one_letter_code
_entity_poly.pdbx_strand_id
1 'polypeptide(L)'
;MSLDPQPLQDHGEGFFTWHAFDPACKAELWSTAFFGPENTILFDPIEWPKVTAKPKAPILIVQTNGNHDRECKNLVQLFRGQTSKEVPSFQAIPLPGAGEMET
;
A
#
# COMPACT_ATOMS: atom_id res chain seq x y z
N MET A 1 -2.42 9.25 13.87
CA MET A 1 -2.19 8.12 14.81
C MET A 1 -1.03 7.33 14.25
N SER A 2 -0.14 6.78 15.08
CA SER A 2 0.89 5.86 14.59
C SER A 2 0.35 4.44 14.68
N LEU A 3 0.28 3.73 13.55
CA LEU A 3 -0.04 2.32 13.47
C LEU A 3 1.16 1.49 13.95
N ASP A 4 0.91 0.25 14.38
CA ASP A 4 1.96 -0.72 14.71
C ASP A 4 1.82 -1.96 13.81
N PRO A 5 2.34 -1.89 12.57
CA PRO A 5 2.13 -2.95 11.59
C PRO A 5 2.91 -4.21 11.93
N GLN A 6 2.27 -5.36 11.73
CA GLN A 6 2.90 -6.66 11.85
C GLN A 6 3.94 -6.86 10.74
N PRO A 7 4.93 -7.76 10.93
CA PRO A 7 5.89 -8.12 9.88
C PRO A 7 5.21 -8.61 8.60
N LEU A 8 5.94 -8.54 7.48
CA LEU A 8 5.44 -9.04 6.20
C LEU A 8 5.16 -10.55 6.27
N GLN A 9 4.02 -10.95 5.74
CA GLN A 9 3.67 -12.34 5.48
C GLN A 9 3.89 -12.65 3.99
N ASP A 10 4.63 -13.71 3.70
CA ASP A 10 4.89 -14.21 2.34
C ASP A 10 3.70 -15.04 1.81
N HIS A 11 3.30 -14.77 0.57
CA HIS A 11 2.26 -15.51 -0.15
C HIS A 11 2.77 -16.20 -1.43
N GLY A 12 4.08 -16.14 -1.70
CA GLY A 12 4.69 -16.68 -2.91
C GLY A 12 4.68 -15.70 -4.08
N GLU A 13 5.41 -16.05 -5.14
CA GLU A 13 5.51 -15.27 -6.39
C GLU A 13 5.92 -13.81 -6.19
N GLY A 14 6.63 -13.51 -5.10
CA GLY A 14 7.05 -12.15 -4.74
C GLY A 14 5.96 -11.31 -4.07
N PHE A 15 4.78 -11.87 -3.76
CA PHE A 15 3.71 -11.17 -3.05
C PHE A 15 3.82 -11.30 -1.53
N PHE A 16 3.62 -10.18 -0.85
CA PHE A 16 3.62 -10.08 0.61
C PHE A 16 2.46 -9.21 1.07
N THR A 17 1.94 -9.46 2.26
CA THR A 17 1.01 -8.55 2.92
C THR A 17 1.52 -8.11 4.28
N TRP A 18 1.10 -6.94 4.73
CA TRP A 18 1.21 -6.56 6.13
C TRP A 18 -0.05 -5.81 6.55
N HIS A 19 -0.32 -5.82 7.85
CA HIS A 19 -1.54 -5.22 8.38
C HIS A 19 -1.31 -4.62 9.77
N ALA A 20 -2.21 -3.72 10.15
CA ALA A 20 -2.30 -3.16 11.48
C ALA A 20 -3.77 -2.93 11.86
N PHE A 21 -4.11 -3.20 13.11
CA PHE A 21 -5.40 -2.82 13.65
C PHE A 21 -5.44 -1.31 13.92
N ASP A 22 -6.41 -0.61 13.33
CA ASP A 22 -6.68 0.79 13.64
C ASP A 22 -7.85 0.89 14.63
N PRO A 23 -7.60 1.30 15.90
CA PRO A 23 -8.64 1.42 16.90
C PRO A 23 -9.66 2.54 16.61
N ALA A 24 -9.33 3.52 15.76
CA ALA A 24 -10.25 4.60 15.42
C ALA A 24 -11.42 4.11 14.57
N CYS A 25 -11.14 3.22 13.61
CA CYS A 25 -12.17 2.61 12.76
C CYS A 25 -12.55 1.18 13.17
N LYS A 26 -11.86 0.60 14.16
CA LYS A 26 -12.07 -0.77 14.67
C LYS A 26 -11.94 -1.83 13.57
N ALA A 27 -10.96 -1.66 12.69
CA ALA A 27 -10.74 -2.54 11.55
C ALA A 27 -9.26 -2.86 11.37
N GLU A 28 -8.99 -4.00 10.73
CA GLU A 28 -7.66 -4.34 10.23
C GLU A 28 -7.43 -3.61 8.89
N LEU A 29 -6.38 -2.80 8.83
CA LEU A 29 -5.95 -2.15 7.61
C LEU A 29 -4.89 -3.03 6.95
N TRP A 30 -5.12 -3.42 5.70
CA TRP A 30 -4.23 -4.27 4.93
C TRP A 30 -3.51 -3.49 3.84
N SER A 31 -2.28 -3.92 3.57
CA SER A 31 -1.45 -3.46 2.46
C SER A 31 -0.72 -4.64 1.82
N THR A 32 -0.37 -4.48 0.54
CA THR A 32 0.27 -5.52 -0.26
C THR A 32 1.57 -5.00 -0.85
N ALA A 33 2.60 -5.83 -0.89
CA ALA A 33 3.85 -5.58 -1.60
C ALA A 33 4.06 -6.66 -2.65
N PHE A 34 4.62 -6.25 -3.79
CA PHE A 34 5.18 -7.14 -4.78
C PHE A 34 6.67 -6.82 -4.95
N PHE A 35 7.52 -7.81 -4.71
CA PHE A 35 8.96 -7.73 -4.92
C PHE A 35 9.31 -8.40 -6.25
N GLY A 36 9.26 -7.60 -7.32
CA GLY A 36 9.65 -8.03 -8.65
C GLY A 36 11.17 -8.01 -8.86
N PRO A 37 11.64 -8.58 -9.98
CA PRO A 37 13.05 -8.58 -10.34
C PRO A 37 13.61 -7.17 -10.63
N GLU A 38 12.77 -6.26 -11.13
CA GLU A 38 13.18 -4.92 -11.57
C GLU A 38 12.69 -3.80 -10.65
N ASN A 39 11.64 -4.04 -9.86
CA ASN A 39 11.01 -3.03 -9.02
C ASN A 39 10.29 -3.65 -7.83
N THR A 40 10.07 -2.82 -6.81
CA THR A 40 9.10 -3.08 -5.75
C THR A 40 7.83 -2.30 -6.03
N ILE A 41 6.66 -2.91 -5.82
CA ILE A 41 5.37 -2.22 -5.90
C ILE A 41 4.67 -2.35 -4.54
N LEU A 42 4.21 -1.24 -3.97
CA LEU A 42 3.44 -1.18 -2.73
C LEU A 42 2.01 -0.72 -3.04
N PHE A 43 1.02 -1.50 -2.67
CA PHE A 43 -0.39 -1.20 -2.87
C PHE A 43 -1.01 -0.74 -1.55
N ASP A 44 -1.63 0.44 -1.57
CA ASP A 44 -2.34 1.06 -0.45
C ASP A 44 -1.59 1.00 0.89
N PRO A 45 -0.30 1.37 0.92
CA PRO A 45 0.53 1.14 2.08
C PRO A 45 0.05 1.94 3.30
N ILE A 46 -0.10 1.21 4.42
CA ILE A 46 0.01 1.74 5.78
C ILE A 46 1.49 1.90 6.16
N GLU A 47 1.76 2.23 7.43
CA GLU A 47 3.13 2.36 7.92
C GLU A 47 3.95 1.11 7.60
N TRP A 48 5.24 1.29 7.28
CA TRP A 48 6.13 0.16 7.02
C TRP A 48 6.53 -0.50 8.34
N PRO A 49 6.50 -1.84 8.46
CA PRO A 49 6.87 -2.49 9.71
C PRO A 49 8.33 -2.23 10.07
N LYS A 50 8.58 -1.79 11.31
CA LYS A 50 9.91 -1.32 11.77
C LYS A 50 10.99 -2.42 11.75
N VAL A 51 10.57 -3.67 11.93
CA VAL A 51 11.46 -4.84 11.95
C VAL A 51 11.74 -5.43 10.57
N THR A 52 11.00 -4.97 9.54
CA THR A 52 11.19 -5.44 8.16
C THR A 52 12.23 -4.56 7.48
N ALA A 53 13.19 -5.18 6.80
CA ALA A 53 14.14 -4.48 5.95
C ALA A 53 13.42 -3.57 4.94
N LYS A 54 14.04 -2.43 4.62
CA LYS A 54 13.49 -1.52 3.62
C LYS A 54 13.43 -2.22 2.25
N PRO A 55 12.37 -1.97 1.46
CA PRO A 55 12.27 -2.52 0.11
C PRO A 55 13.40 -1.98 -0.78
N LYS A 56 13.75 -2.76 -1.81
CA LYS A 56 14.77 -2.36 -2.78
C LYS A 56 14.17 -1.42 -3.82
N ALA A 57 14.89 -0.34 -4.10
CA ALA A 57 14.56 0.57 -5.19
C ALA A 57 14.76 -0.11 -6.56
N PRO A 58 14.02 0.31 -7.60
CA PRO A 58 12.97 1.35 -7.61
C PRO A 58 11.67 0.89 -6.93
N ILE A 59 10.98 1.84 -6.26
CA ILE A 59 9.72 1.57 -5.56
C ILE A 59 8.60 2.38 -6.20
N LEU A 60 7.55 1.67 -6.60
CA LEU A 60 6.29 2.23 -7.07
C LEU A 60 5.26 2.10 -5.95
N ILE A 61 4.53 3.17 -5.67
CA ILE A 61 3.41 3.16 -4.72
C ILE A 61 2.13 3.39 -5.49
N VAL A 62 1.23 2.41 -5.40
CA VAL A 62 -0.09 2.40 -6.03
C VAL A 62 -1.13 2.71 -4.96
N GLN A 63 -1.85 3.82 -5.16
CA GLN A 63 -3.00 4.19 -4.37
C GLN A 63 -4.25 3.82 -5.18
N THR A 64 -5.07 2.89 -4.69
CA THR A 64 -6.23 2.39 -5.43
C THR A 64 -7.42 3.35 -5.38
N ASN A 65 -7.61 4.09 -4.30
CA ASN A 65 -8.71 5.06 -4.15
C ASN A 65 -8.37 6.21 -3.19
N GLY A 66 -9.26 7.20 -3.08
CA GLY A 66 -9.06 8.40 -2.25
C GLY A 66 -8.91 8.11 -0.75
N ASN A 67 -9.58 7.07 -0.25
CA ASN A 67 -9.51 6.66 1.16
C ASN A 67 -8.17 5.98 1.53
N HIS A 68 -7.37 5.63 0.54
CA HIS A 68 -6.08 4.95 0.73
C HIS A 68 -4.88 5.91 0.67
N ASP A 69 -5.07 7.24 0.82
CA ASP A 69 -3.96 8.22 0.89
C ASP A 69 -3.00 7.94 2.06
N ARG A 70 -3.50 7.29 3.14
CA ARG A 70 -2.79 6.64 4.27
C ARG A 70 -1.34 7.09 4.43
N GLU A 71 -0.37 6.20 4.23
CA GLU A 71 1.07 6.47 4.35
C GLU A 71 1.75 6.59 2.97
N CYS A 72 0.96 6.66 1.89
CA CYS A 72 1.48 6.74 0.53
C CYS A 72 2.49 7.88 0.37
N LYS A 73 2.12 9.10 0.80
CA LYS A 73 2.98 10.30 0.70
C LYS A 73 4.27 10.17 1.53
N ASN A 74 4.14 9.65 2.75
CA ASN A 74 5.27 9.50 3.67
C ASN A 74 6.25 8.44 3.16
N LEU A 75 5.77 7.31 2.64
CA LEU A 75 6.63 6.25 2.12
C LEU A 75 7.29 6.62 0.78
N VAL A 76 6.63 7.41 -0.07
CA VAL A 76 7.27 8.01 -1.25
C VAL A 76 8.51 8.80 -0.83
N GLN A 77 8.40 9.63 0.21
CA GLN A 77 9.53 10.41 0.71
C GLN A 77 10.59 9.52 1.38
N LEU A 78 10.16 8.61 2.26
CA LEU A 78 11.05 7.73 3.03
C LEU A 78 11.90 6.82 2.15
N PHE A 79 11.32 6.33 1.06
CA PHE A 79 11.96 5.38 0.16
C PHE A 79 12.41 5.99 -1.17
N ARG A 80 12.20 7.29 -1.38
CA ARG A 80 12.42 7.96 -2.68
C ARG A 80 11.70 7.24 -3.83
N GLY A 81 10.48 6.77 -3.54
CA GLY A 81 9.63 6.07 -4.49
C GLY A 81 8.94 7.02 -5.47
N GLN A 82 8.15 6.45 -6.36
CA GLN A 82 7.24 7.18 -7.25
C GLN A 82 5.81 6.73 -6.98
N THR A 83 4.86 7.67 -6.98
CA THR A 83 3.43 7.31 -6.98
C THR A 83 2.99 7.03 -8.39
N SER A 84 2.28 5.93 -8.61
CA SER A 84 1.45 5.78 -9.79
C SER A 84 -0.01 5.69 -9.37
N LYS A 85 -0.84 6.58 -9.92
CA LYS A 85 -2.30 6.48 -9.85
C LYS A 85 -2.91 5.86 -11.11
N GLU A 86 -2.08 5.67 -12.14
CA GLU A 86 -2.51 5.19 -13.44
C GLU A 86 -1.75 3.91 -13.77
N VAL A 87 -2.46 2.79 -13.69
CA VAL A 87 -1.99 1.54 -14.28
C VAL A 87 -2.51 1.53 -15.71
N PRO A 88 -1.64 1.51 -16.75
CA PRO A 88 -2.08 1.36 -18.12
C PRO A 88 -3.00 0.14 -18.24
N SER A 89 -4.17 0.32 -18.86
CA SER A 89 -5.22 -0.71 -19.01
C SER A 89 -6.05 -1.03 -17.76
N PHE A 90 -5.92 -0.30 -16.66
CA PHE A 90 -6.85 -0.39 -15.53
C PHE A 90 -8.05 0.55 -15.74
N GLN A 91 -9.26 0.00 -15.65
CA GLN A 91 -10.50 0.76 -15.66
C GLN A 91 -11.18 0.61 -14.31
N ALA A 92 -11.29 1.70 -13.56
CA ALA A 92 -12.01 1.71 -12.29
C ALA A 92 -13.52 1.49 -12.53
N ILE A 93 -14.19 0.74 -11.66
CA ILE A 93 -15.59 0.36 -11.81
C ILE A 93 -16.39 0.99 -10.66
N PRO A 94 -17.12 2.09 -10.89
CA PRO A 94 -17.85 2.78 -9.84
C PRO A 94 -18.73 1.82 -9.03
N LEU A 95 -18.55 1.80 -7.71
CA LEU A 95 -19.36 1.01 -6.80
C LEU A 95 -20.63 1.79 -6.43
N PRO A 96 -21.84 1.26 -6.71
CA PRO A 96 -23.08 1.96 -6.38
C PRO A 96 -23.18 2.27 -4.87
N GLY A 97 -23.33 3.54 -4.52
CA GLY A 97 -23.42 4.00 -3.13
C GLY A 97 -22.08 4.33 -2.46
N ALA A 98 -20.96 4.18 -3.18
CA ALA A 98 -19.64 4.58 -2.70
C ALA A 98 -19.45 6.11 -2.73
N GLY A 99 -18.62 6.62 -1.81
CA GLY A 99 -18.33 8.05 -1.67
C GLY A 99 -17.50 8.62 -2.83
N GLU A 100 -17.29 9.95 -2.84
CA GLU A 100 -16.38 10.57 -3.82
C GLU A 100 -14.98 9.94 -3.73
N MET A 101 -14.41 9.58 -4.88
CA MET A 101 -13.11 8.88 -5.02
C MET A 101 -13.08 7.43 -4.51
N GLU A 102 -14.22 6.79 -4.32
CA GLU A 102 -14.34 5.33 -4.16
C GLU A 102 -14.80 4.74 -5.50
N THR A 103 -13.94 3.94 -6.14
CA THR A 103 -14.12 3.42 -7.50
C THR A 103 -13.75 1.95 -7.59
#